data_AF-A0A7V6NZU8-F1
#
_entry.id   AF-A0A7V6NZU8-F1
#
_cell.length_a   1.000
_cell.length_b   1.000
_cell.length_c   1.000
_cell.angle_alpha   90.00
_cell.angle_beta   90.00
_cell.angle_gamma   90.00
#
_symmetry.space_group_name_H-M   'P 1'
#
loop_
_entity.id
_entity.type
_entity.pdbx_description
1 polymer ?
#
loop_
_entity_poly.entity_id
_entity_poly.type
_entity_poly.pdbx_seq_one_letter_code
_entity_poly.pdbx_strand_id
1 'polypeptide(L)' 'MREYCYFDGVFSFEGSISVEIGDTWCRPWRLLYDRVDLYPNVSIKAVKTSGVRLTFTTDAKNIGLKLERGLKYG' A
#
# COMPACT_ATOMS: atom_id res chain seq x y z
N MET A 1 21.42 -7.20 -1.82
CA MET A 1 20.42 -6.12 -1.59
C MET A 1 19.51 -6.62 -0.48
N ARG A 2 19.28 -5.83 0.56
CA ARG A 2 18.37 -6.23 1.65
C ARG A 2 16.95 -5.88 1.24
N GLU A 3 16.06 -6.86 1.33
CA GLU A 3 14.63 -6.66 1.05
C GLU A 3 13.89 -6.50 2.38
N TYR A 4 12.83 -5.71 2.33
CA TYR A 4 11.98 -5.45 3.49
C TYR A 4 10.51 -5.54 3.07
N CYS A 5 9.71 -6.15 3.94
CA CYS A 5 8.27 -6.26 3.84
C CYS A 5 7.59 -5.29 4.82
N TYR A 6 6.30 -5.04 4.62
CA TYR A 6 5.53 -4.13 5.47
C TYR A 6 5.57 -4.52 6.96
N PHE A 7 5.61 -5.83 7.25
CA PHE A 7 5.68 -6.37 8.60
C PHE A 7 7.00 -6.12 9.34
N ASP A 8 8.07 -5.78 8.62
CA ASP A 8 9.36 -5.49 9.25
C ASP A 8 9.34 -4.15 10.00
N GLY A 9 8.31 -3.32 9.80
CA GLY A 9 8.16 -2.03 10.49
C GLY A 9 9.21 -0.99 10.12
N VAL A 10 9.94 -1.18 9.02
CA VAL A 10 11.04 -0.28 8.59
C VAL A 10 10.58 0.84 7.66
N PHE A 11 9.34 0.76 7.17
CA PHE A 11 8.69 1.81 6.40
C PHE A 11 7.22 1.93 6.81
N SER A 12 6.61 3.07 6.51
CA SER A 12 5.19 3.30 6.75
C SER A 12 4.50 3.90 5.54
N PHE A 13 3.17 3.82 5.51
CA PHE A 13 2.36 4.53 4.54
C PHE A 13 1.69 5.72 5.21
N GLU A 14 1.93 6.91 4.66
CA GLU A 14 1.20 8.11 5.03
C GLU A 14 0.10 8.40 4.01
N GLY A 15 -1.04 8.93 4.48
CA GLY A 15 -2.20 9.22 3.62
C GLY A 15 -3.07 7.99 3.30
N SER A 16 -2.73 6.82 3.85
CA SER A 16 -3.60 5.63 3.87
C SER A 16 -4.40 5.55 5.16
N ILE A 17 -5.63 5.04 5.08
CA ILE A 17 -6.50 4.74 6.23
C ILE A 17 -6.27 3.30 6.72
N SER A 18 -6.04 2.37 5.80
CA SER A 18 -5.75 0.98 6.13
C SER A 18 -4.75 0.39 5.13
N VAL A 19 -4.13 -0.72 5.51
CA VAL A 19 -3.22 -1.47 4.64
C VAL A 19 -3.71 -2.90 4.59
N GLU A 20 -4.03 -3.36 3.39
CA GLU A 20 -4.34 -4.76 3.12
C GLU A 20 -3.03 -5.49 2.90
N ILE A 21 -2.90 -6.66 3.53
CA ILE A 21 -1.67 -7.43 3.50
C ILE A 21 -1.93 -8.80 2.89
N GLY A 22 -1.16 -9.13 1.86
CA GLY A 22 -1.10 -10.47 1.28
C GLY A 22 0.23 -11.14 1.59
N ASP A 23 0.42 -12.35 1.09
CA ASP A 23 1.58 -13.18 1.40
C ASP A 23 2.92 -12.51 0.99
N THR A 24 2.95 -11.81 -0.15
CA THR A 24 4.16 -11.18 -0.71
C THR A 24 4.01 -9.69 -1.01
N TRP A 25 2.86 -9.10 -0.70
CA TRP A 25 2.53 -7.73 -1.07
C TRP A 25 1.76 -7.03 0.05
N CYS A 26 1.79 -5.70 0.01
CA CYS A 26 0.92 -4.86 0.81
C CYS A 26 0.30 -3.79 -0.09
N ARG A 27 -0.92 -3.37 0.23
CA ARG A 27 -1.64 -2.34 -0.51
C ARG A 27 -2.18 -1.29 0.46
N PRO A 28 -1.76 -0.03 0.34
CA PRO A 28 -2.38 1.04 1.09
C PRO A 28 -3.74 1.42 0.48
N TRP A 29 -4.75 1.56 1.34
CA TRP A 29 -6.10 1.96 0.99
C TRP A 29 -6.44 3.32 1.57
N ARG A 30 -7.24 4.11 0.84
CA ARG A 30 -7.80 5.38 1.34
C ARG A 30 -9.14 5.21 2.06
N LEU A 31 -9.52 3.97 2.37
CA LEU A 31 -10.67 3.55 3.15
C LEU A 31 -10.26 2.37 4.03
N LEU A 32 -11.15 1.90 4.90
CA LEU A 32 -11.02 0.61 5.57
C LEU A 32 -11.24 -0.51 4.55
N TYR A 33 -10.19 -1.28 4.22
CA TYR A 33 -10.21 -2.27 3.13
C TYR A 33 -11.20 -3.42 3.38
N ASP A 34 -11.42 -3.75 4.65
CA ASP A 34 -12.35 -4.78 5.14
C ASP A 34 -13.82 -4.33 5.11
N ARG A 35 -14.07 -3.05 4.78
CA ARG A 35 -15.40 -2.41 4.76
C ARG A 35 -15.66 -1.65 3.46
N VAL A 36 -14.97 -2.01 2.39
CA VAL A 36 -15.06 -1.33 1.09
C VAL A 36 -16.47 -1.46 0.49
N ASP A 37 -17.17 -2.53 0.81
CA ASP A 37 -18.57 -2.80 0.47
C ASP A 37 -19.54 -1.75 1.01
N LEU A 38 -19.22 -1.09 2.13
CA LEU A 38 -19.99 0.04 2.65
C LEU A 38 -19.91 1.30 1.77
N TYR A 39 -19.03 1.31 0.76
CA TYR A 39 -18.74 2.45 -0.10
C TYR A 39 -18.89 2.11 -1.61
N PRO A 40 -20.05 1.63 -2.07
CA PRO A 40 -20.22 1.01 -3.40
C PRO A 40 -19.85 1.92 -4.57
N ASN A 41 -20.05 3.24 -4.44
CA ASN A 41 -19.79 4.21 -5.51
C ASN A 41 -18.33 4.72 -5.56
N VAL A 42 -17.50 4.39 -4.56
CA VAL A 42 -16.12 4.89 -4.46
C VAL A 42 -15.08 3.79 -4.21
N SER A 43 -15.51 2.55 -3.98
CA SER A 43 -14.66 1.37 -3.76
C SER A 43 -13.53 1.23 -4.78
N ILE A 44 -13.85 1.31 -6.08
CA ILE A 44 -12.88 1.22 -7.19
C ILE A 44 -11.86 2.39 -7.14
N LYS A 45 -12.31 3.58 -6.74
CA LYS A 45 -11.44 4.77 -6.61
C LYS A 45 -10.61 4.73 -5.34
N ALA A 46 -11.06 4.06 -4.29
CA ALA A 46 -10.36 3.94 -3.03
C ALA A 46 -9.09 3.09 -3.12
N VAL A 47 -9.03 2.17 -4.10
CA VAL A 47 -7.83 1.41 -4.48
C VAL A 47 -6.71 2.31 -5.03
N LYS A 48 -7.06 3.49 -5.56
CA LYS A 48 -6.06 4.43 -6.08
C LYS A 48 -5.26 5.05 -4.94
N THR A 49 -3.94 5.06 -5.09
CA THR A 49 -2.96 5.56 -4.11
C THR A 49 -2.68 7.06 -4.20
N SER A 50 -3.61 7.86 -4.74
CA SER A 50 -3.42 9.30 -4.86
C SER A 50 -3.25 9.94 -3.48
N GLY A 51 -2.13 10.65 -3.27
CA GLY A 51 -1.80 11.28 -1.99
C GLY A 51 -1.20 10.32 -0.94
N VAL A 52 -1.04 9.03 -1.27
CA VAL A 52 -0.34 8.07 -0.39
C VAL A 52 1.16 8.16 -0.63
N ARG A 53 1.95 8.14 0.45
CA ARG A 53 3.42 8.18 0.42
C ARG A 53 3.98 7.00 1.19
N LEU A 54 5.02 6.38 0.66
CA LEU A 54 5.84 5.41 1.39
C LEU A 54 7.01 6.17 2.04
N THR A 55 7.12 6.10 3.37
CA THR A 55 8.12 6.83 4.15
C THR A 55 9.04 5.87 4.89
N PHE A 56 10.34 6.15 4.84
CA PHE A 56 11.39 5.37 5.49
C PHE A 56 12.64 6.25 5.65
N THR A 57 13.58 5.82 6.48
CA THR A 57 14.90 6.44 6.62
C THR A 57 15.97 5.42 6.29
N THR A 58 16.96 5.80 5.50
CA THR A 58 18.05 4.91 5.12
C THR A 58 19.32 5.71 4.81
N ASP A 59 20.47 5.08 5.01
CA ASP A 59 21.79 5.50 4.52
C ASP A 59 22.14 4.84 3.18
N ALA A 60 21.25 3.99 2.65
CA ALA A 60 21.47 3.28 1.39
C ALA A 60 21.57 4.26 0.21
N LYS A 61 22.56 4.04 -0.65
CA LYS A 61 22.78 4.85 -1.86
C LYS A 61 21.84 4.50 -3.01
N ASN A 62 21.24 3.31 -2.97
CA ASN A 62 20.35 2.80 -4.01
C ASN A 62 19.10 2.21 -3.36
N ILE A 63 17.94 2.54 -3.91
CA ILE A 63 16.64 2.08 -3.45
C ILE A 63 15.92 1.42 -4.63
N GLY A 64 15.35 0.25 -4.39
CA GLY A 64 14.49 -0.46 -5.34
C GLY A 64 13.09 -0.60 -4.78
N LEU A 65 12.08 -0.47 -5.64
CA LEU A 65 10.68 -0.72 -5.29
C LEU A 65 10.14 -1.84 -6.17
N LYS A 66 9.73 -2.95 -5.55
CA LYS A 66 9.04 -4.04 -6.24
C LYS A 66 7.55 -3.75 -6.26
N LEU A 67 7.00 -3.58 -7.46
CA LEU A 67 5.58 -3.33 -7.66
C LEU A 67 4.91 -4.59 -8.21
N GLU A 68 3.83 -5.02 -7.57
CA GLU A 68 2.91 -5.97 -8.16
C GLU A 68 1.80 -5.21 -8.92
N ARG A 69 1.49 -5.65 -10.14
CA ARG A 69 0.32 -5.13 -10.86
C ARG A 69 -0.93 -5.68 -10.19
N GLY A 70 -1.65 -4.82 -9.47
CA GLY A 70 -2.97 -5.16 -8.94
C GLY A 70 -3.91 -5.58 -10.07
N LEU A 71 -4.67 -6.66 -9.85
CA LEU A 71 -5.79 -7.05 -10.71
C LEU A 71 -6.74 -5.86 -10.85
N LYS A 72 -7.17 -5.57 -12.10
CA LYS A 72 -8.20 -4.55 -12.36
C LYS A 72 -9.47 -4.97 -11.63
N TYR A 73 -9.86 -4.24 -10.59
CA TYR A 73 -11.26 -4.21 -10.17
C TYR A 73 -12.01 -3.49 -11.29
N GLY A 74 -12.57 -4.29 -12.21
CA GLY A 74 -13.42 -3.84 -13.32
C GLY A 74 -14.82 -3.49 -12.84
#